data_AF-A0A645C3U8-F1
#
_entry.id   AF-A0A645C3U8-F1
#
_cell.length_a   1.000
_cell.length_b   1.000
_cell.length_c   1.000
_cell.angle_alpha   90.00
_cell.angle_beta   90.00
_cell.angle_gamma   90.00
#
_symmetry.space_group_name_H-M   'P 1'
#
loop_
_entity.id
_entity.type
_entity.pdbx_description
1 polymer ?
#
loop_
_entity_poly.entity_id
_entity_poly.type
_entity_poly.pdbx_seq_one_letter_code
_entity_poly.pdbx_strand_id
1 'polypeptide(L)'
;MTSIPSSETAFNKCNELCDKIKSISIGDQEISVTLSIGIAINTENAKTFDALYKNADLALYESKRLGRSRTTLFASSISHPAKNRWIDKEWLIDTLEDSLSIIDLETYEFLFVSNTGMSILGIDGYSGKKCYEILHGLSIPCPNCIKDKLTFDKFYKWKYYNKYLSKDLILKDKLIEFDGQIAHLQMMIDISDAIKNTPVIECK
;
A
#
# COMPACT_ATOMS: atom_id res chain seq x y z
N MET A 1 10.45 31.47 -4.01
CA MET A 1 10.21 30.77 -5.29
C MET A 1 9.19 31.57 -6.07
N THR A 2 9.60 32.06 -7.23
CA THR A 2 8.85 32.91 -8.15
C THR A 2 7.56 32.22 -8.59
N SER A 3 6.48 32.99 -8.68
CA SER A 3 5.12 32.57 -9.00
C SER A 3 5.05 31.63 -10.20
N ILE A 4 4.59 30.39 -9.98
CA ILE A 4 4.12 29.52 -11.06
C ILE A 4 2.90 30.22 -11.69
N PRO A 5 2.95 30.63 -12.98
CA PRO A 5 1.94 31.53 -13.56
C PRO A 5 0.54 30.91 -13.66
N SER A 6 0.47 29.61 -13.87
CA SER A 6 -0.77 28.88 -14.03
C SER A 6 -0.60 27.39 -13.76
N SER A 7 -1.71 26.70 -13.53
CA SER A 7 -1.75 25.25 -13.39
C SER A 7 -1.27 24.51 -14.62
N GLU A 8 -1.61 25.03 -15.79
CA GLU A 8 -1.16 24.54 -17.07
C GLU A 8 0.37 24.64 -17.21
N THR A 9 0.98 25.73 -16.71
CA THR A 9 2.44 25.89 -16.75
C THR A 9 3.14 24.82 -15.90
N ALA A 10 2.63 24.54 -14.69
CA ALA A 10 3.16 23.46 -13.86
C ALA A 10 3.01 22.10 -14.53
N PHE A 11 1.81 21.82 -15.06
CA PHE A 11 1.51 20.57 -15.74
C PHE A 11 2.43 20.30 -16.95
N ASN A 12 2.59 21.30 -17.81
CA ASN A 12 3.46 21.20 -18.98
C ASN A 12 4.92 20.97 -18.59
N LYS A 13 5.40 21.64 -17.53
CA LYS A 13 6.78 21.46 -17.06
C LYS A 13 7.01 20.07 -16.48
N CYS A 14 6.06 19.53 -15.73
CA CYS A 14 6.14 18.17 -15.20
C CYS A 14 6.07 17.11 -16.30
N ASN A 15 5.22 17.28 -17.32
CA ASN A 15 5.24 16.38 -18.48
C ASN A 15 6.59 16.40 -19.21
N GLU A 16 7.16 17.59 -19.41
CA GLU A 16 8.50 17.71 -19.99
C GLU A 16 9.56 16.95 -19.16
N LEU A 17 9.46 16.96 -17.83
CA LEU A 17 10.34 16.17 -16.96
C LEU A 17 10.12 14.67 -17.14
N CYS A 18 8.87 14.21 -17.21
CA CYS A 18 8.54 12.81 -17.46
C CYS A 18 9.10 12.33 -18.81
N ASP A 19 9.09 13.19 -19.83
CA ASP A 19 9.63 12.87 -21.15
C ASP A 19 11.16 12.91 -21.20
N LYS A 20 11.80 13.78 -20.41
CA LYS A 20 13.26 13.92 -20.41
C LYS A 20 13.96 12.87 -19.55
N ILE A 21 13.36 12.49 -18.43
CA ILE A 21 13.97 11.56 -17.47
C ILE A 21 13.52 10.15 -17.83
N LYS A 22 14.24 9.54 -18.77
CA LYS A 22 14.03 8.15 -19.21
C LYS A 22 15.12 7.19 -18.72
N SER A 23 16.23 7.73 -18.24
CA SER A 23 17.34 6.96 -17.68
C SER A 23 18.05 7.73 -16.57
N ILE A 24 18.71 6.97 -15.70
CA ILE A 24 19.62 7.49 -14.68
C ILE A 24 20.94 6.72 -14.76
N SER A 25 22.06 7.42 -14.57
CA SER A 25 23.39 6.80 -14.54
C SER A 25 23.78 6.47 -13.11
N ILE A 26 24.11 5.20 -12.85
CA ILE A 26 24.63 4.72 -11.56
C ILE A 26 25.95 4.01 -11.84
N GLY A 27 27.08 4.68 -11.53
CA GLY A 27 28.41 4.22 -11.95
C GLY A 27 28.53 4.23 -13.47
N ASP A 28 28.99 3.11 -14.03
CA ASP A 28 29.12 2.91 -15.49
C ASP A 28 27.86 2.32 -16.14
N GLN A 29 26.77 2.17 -15.38
CA GLN A 29 25.51 1.60 -15.86
C GLN A 29 24.44 2.66 -16.09
N GLU A 30 23.71 2.54 -17.19
CA GLU A 30 22.53 3.35 -17.50
C GLU A 30 21.26 2.51 -17.25
N ILE A 31 20.41 2.97 -16.33
CA ILE A 31 19.17 2.29 -15.92
C ILE A 31 17.99 3.05 -16.50
N SER A 32 17.14 2.36 -17.26
CA SER A 32 15.88 2.95 -17.75
C SER A 32 14.88 3.11 -16.60
N VAL A 33 14.31 4.31 -16.48
CA VAL A 33 13.32 4.67 -15.47
C VAL A 33 12.12 5.32 -16.12
N THR A 34 10.99 5.27 -15.41
CA THR A 34 9.80 6.04 -15.76
C THR A 34 9.46 6.97 -14.61
N LEU A 35 9.05 8.19 -14.91
CA LEU A 35 8.72 9.19 -13.92
C LEU A 35 7.21 9.41 -13.89
N SER A 36 6.61 9.40 -12.70
CA SER A 36 5.21 9.78 -12.49
C SER A 36 5.18 10.96 -11.52
N ILE A 37 4.34 11.96 -11.80
CA ILE A 37 4.32 13.21 -11.03
C ILE A 37 2.88 13.60 -10.69
N GLY A 38 2.62 13.84 -9.40
CA GLY A 38 1.39 14.46 -8.93
C GLY A 38 1.60 15.95 -8.67
N ILE A 39 0.66 16.77 -9.13
CA ILE A 39 0.70 18.23 -8.94
C ILE A 39 -0.51 18.65 -8.12
N ALA A 40 -0.29 19.43 -7.06
CA ALA A 40 -1.35 20.19 -6.40
C ALA A 40 -1.02 21.68 -6.39
N ILE A 41 -2.06 22.49 -6.52
CA ILE A 41 -1.94 23.94 -6.61
C ILE A 41 -2.79 24.57 -5.53
N ASN A 42 -2.21 25.57 -4.88
CA ASN A 42 -2.91 26.39 -3.91
C ASN A 42 -4.01 27.19 -4.62
N THR A 43 -5.22 26.64 -4.58
CA THR A 43 -6.46 27.36 -4.83
C THR A 43 -7.01 27.78 -3.47
N GLU A 44 -7.95 28.72 -3.41
CA GLU A 44 -8.49 29.30 -2.16
C GLU A 44 -8.92 28.29 -1.08
N ASN A 45 -9.14 27.02 -1.46
CA ASN A 45 -9.59 25.90 -0.62
C ASN A 45 -8.47 25.07 0.07
N ALA A 46 -7.18 25.19 -0.31
CA ALA A 46 -6.09 24.40 0.28
C ALA A 46 -5.00 25.28 0.92
N LYS A 47 -5.30 25.83 2.11
CA LYS A 47 -4.49 26.90 2.73
C LYS A 47 -3.24 26.45 3.48
N THR A 48 -3.03 25.14 3.68
CA THR A 48 -1.89 24.61 4.44
C THR A 48 -0.98 23.75 3.57
N PHE A 49 0.31 23.71 3.92
CA PHE A 49 1.28 22.83 3.30
C PHE A 49 0.81 21.37 3.32
N ASP A 50 0.32 20.89 4.46
CA ASP A 50 -0.16 19.51 4.60
C ASP A 50 -1.30 19.18 3.64
N ALA A 51 -2.25 20.10 3.45
CA ALA A 51 -3.35 19.92 2.51
C ALA A 51 -2.85 19.85 1.06
N LEU A 52 -1.90 20.72 0.69
CA LEU A 52 -1.31 20.72 -0.65
C LEU A 52 -0.45 19.49 -0.91
N TYR A 53 0.32 19.06 0.08
CA TYR A 53 1.15 17.87 0.00
C TYR A 53 0.30 16.61 -0.21
N LYS A 54 -0.78 16.47 0.57
CA LYS A 54 -1.75 15.38 0.40
C LYS A 54 -2.37 15.37 -0.99
N ASN A 55 -2.81 16.53 -1.47
CA ASN A 55 -3.41 16.65 -2.80
C ASN A 55 -2.40 16.28 -3.91
N ALA A 56 -1.12 16.62 -3.74
CA ALA A 56 -0.06 16.25 -4.69
C ALA A 56 0.19 14.75 -4.68
N ASP A 57 0.21 14.14 -3.50
CA ASP A 57 0.40 12.69 -3.34
C ASP A 57 -0.76 11.88 -3.93
N LEU A 58 -2.01 12.32 -3.72
CA LEU A 58 -3.18 11.71 -4.35
C LEU A 58 -3.11 11.77 -5.89
N ALA A 59 -2.69 12.91 -6.45
CA ALA A 59 -2.49 13.03 -7.89
C ALA A 59 -1.36 12.11 -8.39
N LEU A 60 -0.30 11.94 -7.60
CA LEU A 60 0.80 11.03 -7.93
C LEU A 60 0.34 9.57 -7.92
N TYR A 61 -0.48 9.18 -6.95
CA TYR A 61 -1.09 7.86 -6.89
C TYR A 61 -1.92 7.58 -8.15
N GLU A 62 -2.79 8.51 -8.56
CA GLU A 62 -3.56 8.37 -9.80
C GLU A 62 -2.66 8.23 -11.04
N SER A 63 -1.55 8.97 -11.12
CA SER A 63 -0.56 8.78 -12.18
C SER A 63 0.00 7.36 -12.21
N LYS A 64 0.30 6.77 -11.03
CA LYS A 64 0.79 5.40 -10.92
C LYS A 64 -0.28 4.37 -11.30
N ARG A 65 -1.52 4.57 -10.86
CA ARG A 65 -2.66 3.68 -11.11
C ARG A 65 -3.06 3.61 -12.57
N LEU A 66 -3.06 4.75 -13.28
CA LEU A 66 -3.52 4.84 -14.67
C LEU A 66 -2.51 4.32 -15.71
N GLY A 67 -1.37 3.77 -15.27
CA GLY A 67 -0.36 3.16 -16.16
C GLY A 67 1.05 3.76 -16.07
N ARG A 68 1.34 4.57 -15.03
CA ARG A 68 2.65 5.21 -14.78
C ARG A 68 3.10 6.12 -15.94
N SER A 69 4.32 6.65 -15.85
CA SER A 69 4.98 7.51 -16.85
C SER A 69 4.18 8.75 -17.24
N ARG A 70 3.50 9.40 -16.29
CA ARG A 70 2.61 10.53 -16.58
C ARG A 70 2.54 11.52 -15.43
N THR A 71 1.98 12.68 -15.77
CA THR A 71 1.63 13.72 -14.80
C THR A 71 0.13 13.75 -14.58
N THR A 72 -0.31 13.97 -13.33
CA THR A 72 -1.71 14.24 -13.01
C THR A 72 -1.80 15.52 -12.18
N LEU A 73 -2.69 16.42 -12.60
CA LEU A 73 -3.02 17.63 -11.85
C LEU A 73 -4.20 17.36 -10.93
N PHE A 74 -4.06 17.68 -9.65
CA PHE A 74 -5.14 17.62 -8.68
C PHE A 74 -6.29 18.54 -9.09
N ALA A 75 -7.42 17.96 -9.49
CA ALA A 75 -8.68 18.62 -9.72
C ALA A 75 -9.66 18.26 -8.60
N SER A 76 -10.57 19.16 -8.24
CA SER A 76 -11.68 18.84 -7.32
C SER A 76 -12.57 17.69 -7.83
N SER A 77 -12.51 17.41 -9.13
CA SER A 77 -13.15 16.30 -9.83
C SER A 77 -12.23 15.10 -10.08
N ILE A 78 -10.97 15.11 -9.64
CA ILE A 78 -10.31 13.82 -9.39
C ILE A 78 -11.25 13.13 -8.42
N SER A 79 -11.81 12.01 -8.86
CA SER A 79 -12.58 11.16 -8.00
C SER A 79 -11.70 10.90 -6.79
N HIS A 80 -12.02 11.57 -5.68
CA HIS A 80 -11.94 10.87 -4.42
C HIS A 80 -12.58 9.52 -4.73
N PRO A 81 -11.94 8.38 -4.44
CA PRO A 81 -12.71 7.19 -4.15
C PRO A 81 -13.72 7.67 -3.11
N ALA A 82 -14.93 7.96 -3.59
CA ALA A 82 -15.86 8.84 -2.91
C ALA A 82 -16.50 8.02 -1.81
N LYS A 83 -15.74 7.82 -0.73
CA LYS A 83 -16.12 7.26 0.59
C LYS A 83 -14.95 6.88 1.52
N ASN A 84 -13.68 7.07 1.17
CA ASN A 84 -12.61 6.51 2.01
C ASN A 84 -11.85 7.57 2.82
N ARG A 85 -12.30 7.76 4.05
CA ARG A 85 -11.60 8.50 5.12
C ARG A 85 -10.24 7.88 5.54
N TRP A 86 -9.86 6.75 4.93
CA TRP A 86 -8.71 5.90 5.30
C TRP A 86 -7.47 6.10 4.42
N ILE A 87 -7.63 6.57 3.17
CA ILE A 87 -6.53 6.73 2.20
C ILE A 87 -5.47 7.74 2.71
N ASP A 88 -5.88 8.74 3.49
CA ASP A 88 -5.00 9.71 4.17
C ASP A 88 -3.99 9.11 5.18
N LYS A 89 -4.11 7.81 5.51
CA LYS A 89 -3.30 7.15 6.54
C LYS A 89 -2.57 5.90 6.03
N GLU A 90 -2.55 5.62 4.72
CA GLU A 90 -1.78 4.50 4.17
C GLU A 90 -0.29 4.59 4.55
N TRP A 91 0.28 5.80 4.51
CA TRP A 91 1.65 6.02 4.95
C TRP A 91 1.91 5.57 6.41
N LEU A 92 0.91 5.68 7.30
CA LEU A 92 1.03 5.23 8.69
C LEU A 92 1.12 3.70 8.75
N ILE A 93 0.39 3.02 7.89
CA ILE A 93 0.46 1.55 7.77
C ILE A 93 1.84 1.15 7.23
N ASP A 94 2.39 1.90 6.29
CA ASP A 94 3.73 1.65 5.76
C ASP A 94 4.86 1.92 6.76
N THR A 95 4.61 2.70 7.82
CA THR A 95 5.56 2.82 8.94
C THR A 95 5.59 1.59 9.85
N LEU A 96 4.61 0.67 9.73
CA LEU A 96 4.59 -0.56 10.50
C LEU A 96 5.58 -1.57 9.90
N GLU A 97 6.37 -2.18 10.79
CA GLU A 97 7.25 -3.31 10.45
C GLU A 97 6.46 -4.63 10.28
N ASP A 98 5.17 -4.62 10.60
CA ASP A 98 4.27 -5.75 10.43
C ASP A 98 3.55 -5.70 9.07
N SER A 99 3.32 -6.87 8.48
CA SER A 99 2.51 -6.97 7.27
C SER A 99 1.03 -6.74 7.61
N LEU A 100 0.41 -5.77 6.95
CA LEU A 100 -1.03 -5.58 6.94
C LEU A 100 -1.62 -5.94 5.58
N SER A 101 -2.75 -6.66 5.57
CA SER A 101 -3.51 -6.97 4.36
C SER A 101 -5.01 -6.94 4.64
N ILE A 102 -5.78 -6.56 3.63
CA ILE A 102 -7.25 -6.63 3.63
C ILE A 102 -7.68 -7.51 2.48
N ILE A 103 -8.54 -8.48 2.76
CA ILE A 103 -8.91 -9.56 1.83
C ILE A 103 -10.43 -9.60 1.72
N ASP A 104 -10.92 -9.74 0.50
CA ASP A 104 -12.33 -9.99 0.22
C ASP A 104 -12.74 -11.40 0.67
N LEU A 105 -13.86 -11.52 1.40
CA LEU A 105 -14.30 -12.80 1.97
C LEU A 105 -14.88 -13.78 0.95
N GLU A 106 -15.38 -13.28 -0.18
CA GLU A 106 -16.05 -14.08 -1.21
C GLU A 106 -15.10 -14.44 -2.35
N THR A 107 -14.36 -13.45 -2.86
CA THR A 107 -13.46 -13.61 -4.01
C THR A 107 -12.05 -14.05 -3.61
N TYR A 108 -11.70 -13.89 -2.33
CA TYR A 108 -10.37 -14.10 -1.76
C TYR A 108 -9.28 -13.16 -2.31
N GLU A 109 -9.67 -12.13 -3.05
CA GLU A 109 -8.73 -11.15 -3.60
C GLU A 109 -8.21 -10.20 -2.53
N PHE A 110 -6.95 -9.80 -2.66
CA PHE A 110 -6.40 -8.72 -1.84
C PHE A 110 -7.01 -7.38 -2.26
N LEU A 111 -7.65 -6.71 -1.31
CA LEU A 111 -8.16 -5.34 -1.45
C LEU A 111 -7.08 -4.31 -1.10
N PHE A 112 -6.17 -4.67 -0.19
CA PHE A 112 -5.02 -3.86 0.21
C PHE A 112 -3.89 -4.74 0.72
N VAL A 113 -2.64 -4.35 0.44
CA VAL A 113 -1.43 -4.92 1.05
C VAL A 113 -0.45 -3.77 1.32
N SER A 114 0.00 -3.64 2.56
CA SER A 114 1.07 -2.69 2.96
C SER A 114 2.37 -2.92 2.21
N ASN A 115 3.25 -1.90 2.11
CA ASN A 115 4.56 -2.06 1.48
C ASN A 115 5.42 -3.15 2.16
N THR A 116 5.40 -3.20 3.48
CA THR A 116 6.06 -4.26 4.26
C THR A 116 5.46 -5.63 3.92
N GLY A 117 4.14 -5.71 3.80
CA GLY A 117 3.45 -6.92 3.37
C GLY A 117 3.84 -7.39 1.97
N MET A 118 3.89 -6.49 0.99
CA MET A 118 4.32 -6.80 -0.37
C MET A 118 5.75 -7.35 -0.40
N SER A 119 6.65 -6.75 0.39
CA SER A 119 8.04 -7.21 0.53
C SER A 119 8.12 -8.62 1.14
N ILE A 120 7.36 -8.90 2.20
CA ILE A 120 7.30 -10.22 2.86
C ILE A 120 6.72 -11.28 1.93
N LEU A 121 5.72 -10.91 1.13
CA LEU A 121 5.03 -11.81 0.20
C LEU A 121 5.76 -11.99 -1.13
N GLY A 122 6.76 -11.16 -1.43
CA GLY A 122 7.50 -11.19 -2.70
C GLY A 122 6.63 -10.82 -3.90
N ILE A 123 5.76 -9.82 -3.76
CA ILE A 123 4.88 -9.33 -4.84
C ILE A 123 5.10 -7.84 -5.10
N ASP A 124 5.08 -7.42 -6.37
CA ASP A 124 5.20 -6.01 -6.77
C ASP A 124 3.85 -5.27 -6.86
N GLY A 125 2.76 -5.97 -6.55
CA GLY A 125 1.39 -5.49 -6.58
C GLY A 125 0.41 -6.61 -6.28
N TYR A 126 -0.78 -6.26 -5.79
CA TYR A 126 -1.76 -7.21 -5.24
C TYR A 126 -3.07 -7.31 -6.04
N SER A 127 -3.31 -6.42 -7.01
CA SER A 127 -4.54 -6.40 -7.80
C SER A 127 -4.80 -7.75 -8.50
N GLY A 128 -5.99 -8.30 -8.30
CA GLY A 128 -6.42 -9.60 -8.86
C GLY A 128 -5.73 -10.84 -8.27
N LYS A 129 -4.84 -10.67 -7.27
CA LYS A 129 -4.18 -11.80 -6.61
C LYS A 129 -5.03 -12.34 -5.48
N LYS A 130 -5.10 -13.66 -5.36
CA LYS A 130 -5.89 -14.32 -4.30
C LYS A 130 -5.02 -14.73 -3.13
N CYS A 131 -5.57 -14.62 -1.92
CA CYS A 131 -4.82 -14.84 -0.69
C CYS A 131 -4.23 -16.25 -0.60
N TYR A 132 -4.98 -17.27 -1.02
CA TYR A 132 -4.54 -18.67 -0.94
C TYR A 132 -3.40 -19.00 -1.93
N GLU A 133 -3.31 -18.28 -3.05
CA GLU A 133 -2.23 -18.44 -4.04
C GLU A 133 -0.94 -17.84 -3.47
N ILE A 134 -1.02 -16.64 -2.92
CA ILE A 134 0.15 -15.88 -2.47
C ILE A 134 0.64 -16.33 -1.09
N LEU A 135 -0.26 -16.63 -0.15
CA LEU A 135 0.12 -17.01 1.21
C LEU A 135 0.52 -18.48 1.34
N HIS A 136 -0.04 -19.34 0.49
CA HIS A 136 0.05 -20.79 0.66
C HIS A 136 0.41 -21.56 -0.62
N GLY A 137 0.54 -20.90 -1.78
CA GLY A 137 0.85 -21.57 -3.04
C GLY A 137 -0.26 -22.51 -3.53
N LEU A 138 -1.50 -22.31 -3.10
CA LEU A 138 -2.64 -23.15 -3.47
C LEU A 138 -3.33 -22.62 -4.73
N SER A 139 -3.99 -23.48 -5.49
CA SER A 139 -4.86 -23.09 -6.62
C SER A 139 -6.33 -22.95 -6.24
N ILE A 140 -6.69 -23.35 -5.02
CA ILE A 140 -8.05 -23.29 -4.46
C ILE A 140 -8.02 -22.71 -3.05
N PRO A 141 -9.16 -22.18 -2.54
CA PRO A 141 -9.25 -21.70 -1.16
C PRO A 141 -8.80 -22.74 -0.13
N CYS A 142 -8.23 -22.26 0.98
CA CYS A 142 -7.69 -23.12 2.02
C CYS A 142 -8.78 -24.08 2.56
N PRO A 143 -8.51 -25.41 2.63
CA PRO A 143 -9.47 -26.38 3.18
C PRO A 143 -9.94 -26.04 4.60
N ASN A 144 -9.05 -25.43 5.38
CA ASN A 144 -9.30 -24.98 6.75
C ASN A 144 -9.20 -23.45 6.86
N CYS A 145 -9.89 -22.73 5.97
CA CYS A 145 -9.94 -21.27 6.02
C CYS A 145 -10.47 -20.79 7.37
N ILE A 146 -9.81 -19.79 7.98
CA ILE A 146 -10.22 -19.26 9.29
C ILE A 146 -11.37 -18.26 9.22
N LYS A 147 -11.88 -17.93 8.02
CA LYS A 147 -12.88 -16.86 7.81
C LYS A 147 -14.10 -17.00 8.72
N ASP A 148 -14.53 -18.24 8.96
CA ASP A 148 -15.71 -18.56 9.77
C ASP A 148 -15.48 -18.35 11.28
N LYS A 149 -14.24 -18.07 11.70
CA LYS A 149 -13.85 -17.77 13.09
C LYS A 149 -13.72 -16.26 13.33
N LEU A 150 -13.78 -15.44 12.29
CA LEU A 150 -13.53 -14.01 12.38
C LEU A 150 -14.74 -13.27 12.93
N THR A 151 -14.49 -12.21 13.69
CA THR A 151 -15.52 -11.35 14.28
C THR A 151 -15.11 -9.89 14.12
N PHE A 152 -16.05 -8.95 14.25
CA PHE A 152 -15.75 -7.52 14.23
C PHE A 152 -15.10 -7.04 15.54
N ASP A 153 -15.49 -7.64 16.67
CA ASP A 153 -15.20 -7.11 18.01
C ASP A 153 -13.79 -7.47 18.50
N LYS A 154 -13.30 -8.66 18.15
CA LYS A 154 -12.03 -9.17 18.67
C LYS A 154 -11.16 -9.78 17.58
N PHE A 155 -9.84 -9.61 17.77
CA PHE A 155 -8.85 -10.31 16.97
C PHE A 155 -8.81 -11.79 17.33
N TYR A 156 -8.97 -12.65 16.33
CA TYR A 156 -8.54 -14.04 16.40
C TYR A 156 -7.02 -14.08 16.24
N LYS A 157 -6.32 -14.66 17.21
CA LYS A 157 -4.85 -14.67 17.24
C LYS A 157 -4.34 -16.10 17.20
N TRP A 158 -3.36 -16.36 16.36
CA TRP A 158 -2.79 -17.70 16.23
C TRP A 158 -1.33 -17.64 15.77
N LYS A 159 -0.60 -18.71 16.06
CA LYS A 159 0.78 -18.90 15.61
C LYS A 159 0.79 -19.88 14.46
N TYR A 160 1.58 -19.58 13.45
CA TYR A 160 1.69 -20.41 12.26
C TYR A 160 3.09 -20.39 11.71
N TYR A 161 3.69 -21.57 11.59
CA TYR A 161 4.88 -21.73 10.76
C TYR A 161 4.42 -21.86 9.30
N ASN A 162 4.61 -20.81 8.52
CA ASN A 162 4.26 -20.83 7.11
C ASN A 162 5.42 -21.46 6.33
N LYS A 163 5.26 -22.73 5.95
CA LYS A 163 6.26 -23.46 5.15
C LYS A 163 6.54 -22.82 3.79
N TYR A 164 5.52 -22.22 3.18
CA TYR A 164 5.65 -21.60 1.86
C TYR A 164 6.52 -20.35 1.92
N LEU A 165 6.34 -19.53 2.95
CA LEU A 165 7.16 -18.34 3.19
C LEU A 165 8.45 -18.63 3.98
N SER A 166 8.59 -19.84 4.53
CA SER A 166 9.67 -20.24 5.45
C SER A 166 9.84 -19.30 6.65
N LYS A 167 8.72 -18.89 7.27
CA LYS A 167 8.69 -17.91 8.38
C LYS A 167 7.83 -18.39 9.56
N ASP A 168 8.24 -18.02 10.77
CA ASP A 168 7.44 -18.14 11.99
C ASP A 168 6.59 -16.88 12.17
N LEU A 169 5.26 -17.03 12.09
CA LEU A 169 4.33 -15.91 12.07
C LEU A 169 3.39 -15.92 13.27
N ILE A 170 3.12 -14.73 13.81
CA ILE A 170 1.92 -14.46 14.61
C ILE A 170 0.92 -13.77 13.70
N LEU A 171 -0.27 -14.36 13.60
CA LEU A 171 -1.38 -13.85 12.82
C LEU A 171 -2.44 -13.27 13.75
N LYS A 172 -2.93 -12.08 13.40
CA LYS A 172 -4.06 -11.44 14.07
C LYS A 172 -5.08 -11.06 13.00
N ASP A 173 -6.26 -11.66 13.12
CA ASP A 173 -7.29 -11.58 12.09
C ASP A 173 -8.60 -11.08 12.68
N LYS A 174 -9.32 -10.24 11.94
CA LYS A 174 -10.68 -9.84 12.31
C LYS A 174 -11.49 -9.42 11.08
N LEU A 175 -12.80 -9.28 11.27
CA LEU A 175 -13.65 -8.64 10.29
C LEU A 175 -13.58 -7.12 10.45
N ILE A 176 -13.64 -6.43 9.33
CA ILE A 176 -13.79 -4.97 9.26
C ILE A 176 -14.82 -4.62 8.20
N GLU A 177 -15.40 -3.43 8.32
CA GLU A 177 -16.07 -2.78 7.21
C GLU A 177 -15.02 -2.00 6.42
N PHE A 178 -14.86 -2.33 5.15
CA PHE A 178 -13.93 -1.71 4.23
C PHE A 178 -14.70 -1.37 2.95
N ASP A 179 -14.71 -0.11 2.55
CA ASP A 179 -15.41 0.38 1.35
C ASP A 179 -16.91 0.01 1.26
N GLY A 180 -17.56 -0.13 2.43
CA GLY A 180 -18.97 -0.52 2.55
C GLY A 180 -19.23 -2.01 2.35
N GLN A 181 -18.17 -2.83 2.27
CA GLN A 181 -18.23 -4.29 2.29
C GLN A 181 -17.55 -4.87 3.53
N ILE A 182 -17.95 -6.08 3.90
CA ILE A 182 -17.28 -6.81 4.99
C ILE A 182 -16.02 -7.45 4.41
N ALA A 183 -14.88 -7.20 5.06
CA ALA A 183 -13.59 -7.71 4.63
C ALA A 183 -12.82 -8.34 5.80
N HIS A 184 -11.86 -9.20 5.47
CA HIS A 184 -10.93 -9.81 6.41
C HIS A 184 -9.68 -8.94 6.52
N LEU A 185 -9.47 -8.35 7.70
CA LEU A 185 -8.20 -7.71 8.07
C LEU A 185 -7.24 -8.77 8.62
N GLN A 186 -6.08 -8.91 7.98
CA GLN A 186 -5.00 -9.79 8.42
C GLN A 186 -3.75 -8.98 8.77
N MET A 187 -3.22 -9.21 9.97
CA MET A 187 -1.88 -8.76 10.37
C MET A 187 -0.96 -9.97 10.47
N MET A 188 0.21 -9.91 9.82
CA MET A 188 1.24 -10.94 9.95
C MET A 188 2.51 -10.33 10.53
N ILE A 189 2.90 -10.88 11.68
CA ILE A 189 4.07 -10.46 12.44
C ILE A 189 5.11 -11.55 12.30
N ASP A 190 6.25 -11.23 11.68
CA ASP A 190 7.37 -12.16 11.58
C ASP A 190 8.14 -12.19 12.89
N ILE A 191 8.18 -13.35 13.54
CA ILE A 191 8.89 -13.57 14.80
C ILE A 191 10.12 -14.47 14.62
N SER A 192 10.54 -14.73 13.38
CA SER A 192 11.64 -15.64 13.06
C SER A 192 12.95 -15.23 13.75
N ASP A 193 13.22 -13.92 13.83
CA ASP A 193 14.44 -13.39 14.47
C ASP A 193 14.31 -13.37 16.00
N ALA A 194 13.13 -13.07 16.53
CA ALA A 194 12.87 -13.08 17.96
C ALA A 194 13.02 -14.48 18.57
N ILE A 195 12.65 -15.53 17.83
CA ILE A 195 12.84 -16.93 18.23
C ILE A 195 14.33 -17.32 18.25
N LYS A 196 15.12 -16.83 17.30
CA LYS A 196 16.55 -17.16 17.19
C LYS A 196 17.42 -16.40 18.18
N ASN A 197 17.06 -15.16 18.49
CA ASN A 197 17.88 -14.22 19.25
C ASN A 197 17.11 -13.63 20.44
N THR A 198 16.61 -14.45 21.37
CA THR A 198 16.02 -13.91 22.61
C THR A 198 17.12 -13.67 23.67
N PRO A 199 17.66 -12.45 23.86
CA PRO A 199 18.34 -12.13 25.09
C PRO A 199 17.31 -12.06 26.21
N VAL A 200 17.53 -12.82 27.27
CA VAL A 200 16.75 -12.68 28.51
C VAL A 200 17.15 -11.37 29.15
N ILE A 201 16.31 -10.35 29.03
CA ILE A 201 16.47 -9.11 29.80
C ILE A 201 15.84 -9.39 31.17
N GLU A 202 16.66 -9.82 32.13
CA GLU A 202 16.26 -9.83 33.53
C GLU A 202 16.11 -8.38 33.99
N CYS A 203 14.88 -7.96 34.31
CA CYS A 203 14.68 -6.74 35.08
C CYS A 203 15.23 -6.96 36.49
N LYS A 204 16.30 -6.24 36.84
CA LYS A 204 16.75 -6.09 38.23
C LYS A 204 15.92 -5.05 38.95
#